data_AF-A0A2T9ZZQ7-F1
#
_entry.id   AF-A0A2T9ZZQ7-F1
#
_cell.length_a   1.000
_cell.length_b   1.000
_cell.length_c   1.000
_cell.angle_alpha   90.00
_cell.angle_beta   90.00
_cell.angle_gamma   90.00
#
_symmetry.space_group_name_H-M   'P 1'
#
loop_
_entity.id
_entity.type
_entity.pdbx_description
1 polymer ?
#
loop_
_entity_poly.entity_id
_entity_poly.type
_entity_poly.pdbx_seq_one_letter_code
_entity_poly.pdbx_strand_id
1 'polypeptide(L)'
;MSDDPDVVIDTVGEFLVHALELEEASSDHYDELADSMEIHNNLKVAELFRKLGGYSRQHAKEVHARTEGIDLPTITPWDFKWKCPSSPESFCMEEASYMMTIAQAMEIALFNEIRGRDFYQQVADNTANDEVKKIALEMVEEEGWHVEMLREWQTSLKEEPPLDDLDPPNMPE
;
A
#
# COMPACT_ATOMS: atom_id res chain seq x y z
N MET A 1 -12.90 25.81 0.45
CA MET A 1 -12.85 25.69 -1.02
C MET A 1 -11.46 25.19 -1.31
N SER A 2 -11.30 23.87 -1.36
CA SER A 2 -10.05 23.25 -1.76
C SER A 2 -10.23 22.93 -3.24
N ASP A 3 -9.81 23.85 -4.10
CA ASP A 3 -9.61 23.58 -5.53
C ASP A 3 -8.31 22.77 -5.63
N ASP A 4 -8.39 21.50 -5.28
CA ASP A 4 -7.34 20.54 -5.56
C ASP A 4 -7.69 19.96 -6.94
N PRO A 5 -6.90 20.22 -8.00
CA PRO A 5 -7.26 19.80 -9.34
C PRO A 5 -7.56 18.29 -9.34
N ASP A 6 -8.67 17.91 -9.95
CA ASP A 6 -9.02 16.51 -10.14
C ASP A 6 -7.85 15.79 -10.82
N VAL A 7 -7.43 14.64 -10.29
CA VAL A 7 -6.36 13.84 -10.88
C VAL A 7 -6.88 13.28 -12.19
N VAL A 8 -6.50 13.92 -13.30
CA VAL A 8 -6.86 13.48 -14.65
C VAL A 8 -5.70 12.67 -15.24
N ILE A 9 -5.96 11.40 -15.54
CA ILE A 9 -5.08 10.51 -16.29
C ILE A 9 -5.90 9.95 -17.46
N ASP A 10 -5.57 10.35 -18.69
CA ASP A 10 -6.43 10.12 -19.86
C ASP A 10 -5.82 9.19 -20.92
N THR A 11 -4.59 8.74 -20.70
CA THR A 11 -3.93 7.79 -21.60
C THR A 11 -3.56 6.52 -20.87
N VAL A 12 -3.68 5.38 -21.56
CA VAL A 12 -3.30 4.07 -21.01
C VAL A 12 -1.83 4.05 -20.63
N GLY A 13 -0.94 4.61 -21.46
CA GLY A 13 0.49 4.67 -21.16
C GLY A 13 0.79 5.46 -19.88
N GLU A 14 0.18 6.64 -19.70
CA GLU A 14 0.34 7.42 -18.47
C GLU A 14 -0.19 6.67 -17.25
N PHE A 15 -1.38 6.04 -17.36
CA PHE A 15 -1.96 5.25 -16.27
C PHE A 15 -1.04 4.10 -15.85
N LEU A 16 -0.53 3.34 -16.82
CA LEU A 16 0.33 2.20 -16.54
C LEU A 16 1.65 2.61 -15.90
N VAL A 17 2.24 3.75 -16.28
CA VAL A 17 3.45 4.27 -15.63
C VAL A 17 3.16 4.69 -14.18
N HIS A 18 2.02 5.34 -13.92
CA HIS A 18 1.60 5.67 -12.56
C HIS A 18 1.33 4.42 -11.71
N ALA A 19 0.65 3.43 -12.25
CA ALA A 19 0.39 2.19 -11.52
C ALA A 19 1.70 1.45 -11.25
N LEU A 20 2.57 1.30 -12.25
CA LEU A 20 3.82 0.55 -12.10
C LEU A 20 4.73 1.15 -11.03
N GLU A 21 4.95 2.47 -11.05
CA GLU A 21 5.78 3.11 -10.03
C GLU A 21 5.16 2.99 -8.62
N LEU A 22 3.82 3.09 -8.50
CA LEU A 22 3.15 2.95 -7.21
C LEU A 22 3.40 1.56 -6.61
N GLU A 23 3.26 0.53 -7.43
CA GLU A 23 3.39 -0.87 -7.00
C GLU A 23 4.85 -1.25 -6.72
N GLU A 24 5.80 -0.80 -7.55
CA GLU A 24 7.23 -1.03 -7.33
C GLU A 24 7.71 -0.32 -6.06
N ALA A 25 7.39 0.96 -5.89
CA ALA A 25 7.75 1.71 -4.68
C ALA A 25 7.09 1.13 -3.42
N SER A 26 5.86 0.62 -3.52
CA SER A 26 5.17 -0.04 -2.40
C SER A 26 5.83 -1.36 -2.02
N SER A 27 6.19 -2.19 -3.00
CA SER A 27 6.94 -3.43 -2.75
C SER A 27 8.25 -3.15 -2.02
N ASP A 28 9.05 -2.23 -2.54
CA ASP A 28 10.37 -1.92 -1.98
C ASP A 28 10.24 -1.40 -0.54
N HIS A 29 9.30 -0.50 -0.29
CA HIS A 29 9.05 0.02 1.05
C HIS A 29 8.62 -1.08 2.02
N TYR A 30 7.69 -1.95 1.63
CA TYR A 30 7.26 -3.05 2.50
C TYR A 30 8.38 -4.05 2.79
N ASP A 31 9.28 -4.30 1.83
CA ASP A 31 10.45 -5.15 2.07
C ASP A 31 11.43 -4.50 3.06
N GLU A 32 11.69 -3.19 2.95
CA GLU A 32 12.51 -2.44 3.90
C GLU A 32 11.92 -2.47 5.32
N LEU A 33 10.60 -2.29 5.43
CA LEU A 33 9.91 -2.37 6.70
C LEU A 33 9.97 -3.78 7.30
N ALA A 34 9.74 -4.81 6.49
CA ALA A 34 9.83 -6.19 6.93
C ALA A 34 11.23 -6.54 7.45
N ASP A 35 12.29 -6.16 6.72
CA ASP A 35 13.68 -6.33 7.13
C ASP A 35 13.94 -5.67 8.50
N SER A 36 13.48 -4.42 8.67
CA SER A 36 13.61 -3.70 9.93
C SER A 36 12.92 -4.42 11.10
N MET A 37 11.71 -4.95 10.87
CA MET A 37 10.98 -5.71 11.90
C MET A 37 11.69 -7.02 12.27
N GLU A 38 12.23 -7.75 11.29
CA GLU A 38 13.00 -8.98 11.52
C GLU A 38 14.23 -8.72 12.39
N ILE A 39 14.98 -7.63 12.12
CA ILE A 39 16.15 -7.22 12.92
C ILE A 39 15.78 -6.98 14.39
N HIS A 40 14.58 -6.46 14.65
CA HIS A 40 14.08 -6.18 16.00
C HIS A 40 13.23 -7.33 16.59
N ASN A 41 13.28 -8.52 15.99
CA ASN A 41 12.54 -9.72 16.41
C ASN A 41 11.01 -9.54 16.46
N ASN A 42 10.47 -8.60 15.68
CA ASN A 42 9.04 -8.34 15.54
C ASN A 42 8.44 -9.14 14.37
N LEU A 43 8.50 -10.46 14.49
CA LEU A 43 8.26 -11.38 13.37
C LEU A 43 6.82 -11.35 12.84
N LYS A 44 5.82 -11.11 13.70
CA LYS A 44 4.41 -10.99 13.26
C LYS A 44 4.22 -9.79 12.33
N VAL A 45 4.84 -8.65 12.65
CA VAL A 45 4.77 -7.45 11.81
C VAL A 45 5.58 -7.62 10.53
N ALA A 46 6.75 -8.26 10.62
CA ALA A 46 7.53 -8.62 9.44
C ALA A 46 6.71 -9.46 8.45
N GLU A 47 6.03 -10.50 8.92
CA GLU A 47 5.19 -11.36 8.07
C GLU A 47 4.06 -10.58 7.38
N LEU A 48 3.41 -9.66 8.10
CA LEU A 48 2.41 -8.75 7.51
C LEU A 48 3.02 -7.94 6.36
N PHE A 49 4.14 -7.25 6.60
CA PHE A 49 4.76 -6.43 5.56
C PHE A 49 5.27 -7.26 4.37
N ARG A 50 5.81 -8.46 4.60
CA ARG A 50 6.17 -9.39 3.50
C ARG A 50 4.98 -9.76 2.63
N LYS A 51 3.82 -9.97 3.26
CA LYS A 51 2.58 -10.30 2.57
C LYS A 51 2.12 -9.14 1.68
N LEU A 52 2.14 -7.91 2.21
CA LEU A 52 1.79 -6.69 1.47
C LEU A 52 2.75 -6.41 0.30
N GLY A 53 4.07 -6.50 0.55
CA GLY A 53 5.06 -6.40 -0.54
C GLY A 53 4.87 -7.49 -1.60
N GLY A 54 4.38 -8.67 -1.20
CA GLY A 54 3.95 -9.73 -2.12
C GLY A 54 2.81 -9.32 -3.05
N TYR A 55 1.80 -8.60 -2.54
CA TYR A 55 0.70 -8.06 -3.34
C TYR A 55 1.18 -7.00 -4.32
N SER A 56 1.93 -6.02 -3.87
CA SER A 56 2.45 -4.96 -4.75
C SER A 56 3.33 -5.53 -5.86
N ARG A 57 4.17 -6.55 -5.59
CA ARG A 57 4.92 -7.25 -6.65
C ARG A 57 4.04 -7.98 -7.65
N GLN A 58 2.90 -8.50 -7.21
CA GLN A 58 1.97 -9.17 -8.10
C GLN A 58 1.29 -8.14 -9.01
N HIS A 59 0.80 -7.03 -8.47
CA HIS A 59 0.26 -5.91 -9.25
C HIS A 59 1.30 -5.37 -10.24
N ALA A 60 2.53 -5.10 -9.80
CA ALA A 60 3.60 -4.61 -10.66
C ALA A 60 3.81 -5.52 -11.87
N LYS A 61 3.79 -6.85 -11.70
CA LYS A 61 3.89 -7.81 -12.82
C LYS A 61 2.71 -7.73 -13.78
N GLU A 62 1.50 -7.60 -13.24
CA GLU A 62 0.28 -7.53 -14.04
C GLU A 62 0.20 -6.21 -14.84
N VAL A 63 0.55 -5.10 -14.19
CA VAL A 63 0.68 -3.79 -14.85
C VAL A 63 1.79 -3.83 -15.89
N HIS A 64 2.97 -4.36 -15.56
CA HIS A 64 4.08 -4.49 -16.49
C HIS A 64 3.70 -5.29 -17.73
N ALA A 65 2.99 -6.41 -17.59
CA ALA A 65 2.50 -7.18 -18.73
C ALA A 65 1.56 -6.37 -19.65
N ARG A 66 0.79 -5.43 -19.09
CA ARG A 66 -0.08 -4.53 -19.86
C ARG A 66 0.70 -3.42 -20.59
N THR A 67 1.97 -3.19 -20.25
CA THR A 67 2.82 -2.21 -20.95
C THR A 67 3.34 -2.70 -22.30
N GLU A 68 3.27 -4.01 -22.58
CA GLU A 68 3.82 -4.60 -23.79
C GLU A 68 3.20 -3.98 -25.05
N GLY A 69 4.05 -3.40 -25.91
CA GLY A 69 3.62 -2.78 -27.17
C GLY A 69 3.01 -1.38 -27.03
N ILE A 70 3.06 -0.78 -25.84
CA ILE A 70 2.63 0.60 -25.59
C ILE A 70 3.87 1.51 -25.53
N ASP A 71 3.79 2.67 -26.17
CA ASP A 71 4.78 3.73 -25.99
C ASP A 71 4.53 4.42 -24.65
N LEU A 72 5.42 4.21 -23.68
CA LEU A 72 5.26 4.71 -22.32
C LEU A 72 5.84 6.13 -22.20
N PRO A 73 5.09 7.08 -21.62
CA PRO A 73 5.64 8.40 -21.36
C PRO A 73 6.71 8.32 -20.27
N THR A 74 7.74 9.17 -20.39
CA THR A 74 8.64 9.42 -19.25
C THR A 74 7.99 10.45 -18.34
N ILE A 75 7.71 10.05 -17.10
CA ILE A 75 7.16 10.92 -16.04
C ILE A 75 8.28 11.23 -15.07
N THR A 76 8.43 12.49 -14.67
CA THR A 76 9.44 12.85 -13.68
C THR A 76 8.93 12.53 -12.26
N PRO A 77 9.81 12.31 -11.27
CA PRO A 77 9.37 11.95 -9.91
C PRO A 77 8.37 12.92 -9.27
N TRP A 78 8.41 14.21 -9.62
CA TRP A 78 7.50 15.24 -9.10
C TRP A 78 6.22 15.42 -9.93
N ASP A 79 6.09 14.75 -11.08
CA ASP A 79 4.89 14.79 -11.92
C ASP A 79 3.92 13.63 -11.64
N PHE A 80 4.29 12.68 -10.77
CA PHE A 80 3.38 11.62 -10.31
C PHE A 80 2.21 12.20 -9.51
N LYS A 81 1.00 11.76 -9.85
CA LYS A 81 -0.25 12.38 -9.38
C LYS A 81 -0.84 11.79 -8.10
N TRP A 82 -0.05 11.10 -7.27
CA TRP A 82 -0.56 10.58 -6.00
C TRP A 82 -0.65 11.68 -4.93
N LYS A 83 -1.76 11.74 -4.20
CA LYS A 83 -1.99 12.79 -3.19
C LYS A 83 -1.36 12.44 -1.84
N CYS A 84 -0.09 12.69 -1.59
CA CYS A 84 0.52 12.54 -0.25
C CYS A 84 -0.14 13.51 0.78
N PRO A 85 -0.60 13.07 1.97
CA PRO A 85 -1.18 13.97 2.98
C PRO A 85 -0.12 14.79 3.72
N SER A 86 1.15 14.45 3.53
CA SER A 86 2.31 15.06 4.14
C SER A 86 3.15 15.78 3.07
N SER A 87 4.03 16.69 3.54
CA SER A 87 4.93 17.54 2.76
C SER A 87 5.47 16.86 1.48
N PRO A 88 5.82 17.61 0.39
CA PRO A 88 6.47 17.04 -0.79
C PRO A 88 7.76 16.22 -0.51
N GLU A 89 8.31 16.28 0.70
CA GLU A 89 9.44 15.45 1.15
C GLU A 89 9.05 14.22 1.99
N SER A 90 7.77 14.02 2.28
CA SER A 90 7.29 12.83 3.00
C SER A 90 6.91 11.73 2.02
N PHE A 91 7.34 10.50 2.33
CA PHE A 91 6.86 9.33 1.61
C PHE A 91 5.35 9.20 1.75
N CYS A 92 4.68 8.74 0.69
CA CYS A 92 3.24 8.49 0.70
C CYS A 92 2.82 7.31 1.59
N MET A 93 3.80 6.68 2.25
CA MET A 93 3.64 5.57 3.18
C MET A 93 3.97 6.06 4.60
N GLU A 94 3.09 5.76 5.54
CA GLU A 94 3.20 6.21 6.94
C GLU A 94 4.47 5.65 7.60
N GLU A 95 5.21 6.48 8.35
CA GLU A 95 6.47 6.05 8.96
C GLU A 95 6.26 4.94 9.99
N ALA A 96 6.76 3.76 9.66
CA ALA A 96 6.72 2.61 10.53
C ALA A 96 7.84 2.65 11.59
N SER A 97 7.46 2.63 12.86
CA SER A 97 8.39 2.42 13.98
C SER A 97 8.68 0.94 14.21
N TYR A 98 9.94 0.56 14.43
CA TYR A 98 10.30 -0.83 14.79
C TYR A 98 9.67 -1.31 16.10
N MET A 99 9.25 -0.39 16.97
CA MET A 99 8.55 -0.68 18.22
C MET A 99 7.03 -0.84 18.05
N MET A 100 6.51 -0.77 16.81
CA MET A 100 5.08 -0.86 16.59
C MET A 100 4.53 -2.23 16.96
N THR A 101 3.31 -2.21 17.48
CA THR A 101 2.51 -3.42 17.66
C THR A 101 1.94 -3.88 16.32
N ILE A 102 1.57 -5.16 16.24
CA ILE A 102 0.84 -5.67 15.08
C ILE A 102 -0.48 -4.92 14.82
N ALA A 103 -1.15 -4.43 15.87
CA ALA A 103 -2.36 -3.63 15.71
C ALA A 103 -2.08 -2.31 14.99
N GLN A 104 -0.99 -1.61 15.34
CA GLN A 104 -0.57 -0.38 14.68
C GLN A 104 -0.11 -0.65 13.25
N ALA A 105 0.63 -1.73 13.02
CA ALA A 105 1.03 -2.14 11.67
C ALA A 105 -0.19 -2.41 10.76
N MET A 106 -1.23 -3.05 11.30
CA MET A 106 -2.49 -3.30 10.58
C MET A 106 -3.24 -2.00 10.25
N GLU A 107 -3.16 -0.98 11.10
CA GLU A 107 -3.75 0.34 10.82
C GLU A 107 -3.03 1.01 9.64
N ILE A 108 -1.70 0.99 9.64
CA ILE A 108 -0.87 1.50 8.53
C ILE A 108 -1.19 0.75 7.23
N ALA A 109 -1.23 -0.59 7.29
CA ALA A 109 -1.56 -1.43 6.15
C ALA A 109 -2.95 -1.10 5.57
N LEU A 110 -3.99 -1.07 6.41
CA LEU A 110 -5.35 -0.71 5.98
C LEU A 110 -5.41 0.70 5.39
N PHE A 111 -4.69 1.65 5.97
CA PHE A 111 -4.63 3.02 5.45
C PHE A 111 -4.05 3.05 4.03
N ASN A 112 -2.94 2.33 3.80
CA ASN A 112 -2.29 2.28 2.49
C ASN A 112 -3.17 1.59 1.44
N GLU A 113 -3.78 0.45 1.74
CA GLU A 113 -4.66 -0.27 0.80
C GLU A 113 -5.90 0.56 0.43
N ILE A 114 -6.54 1.20 1.41
CA ILE A 114 -7.69 2.10 1.16
C ILE A 114 -7.28 3.25 0.24
N ARG A 115 -6.09 3.81 0.46
CA ARG A 115 -5.57 4.92 -0.33
C ARG A 115 -5.22 4.50 -1.75
N GLY A 116 -4.61 3.32 -1.95
CA GLY A 116 -4.36 2.76 -3.28
C GLY A 116 -5.66 2.58 -4.05
N ARG A 117 -6.66 1.95 -3.42
CA ARG A 117 -8.01 1.82 -3.96
C ARG A 117 -8.63 3.17 -4.32
N ASP A 118 -8.58 4.15 -3.41
CA ASP A 118 -9.19 5.46 -3.61
C ASP A 118 -8.48 6.25 -4.73
N PHE A 119 -7.16 6.06 -4.93
CA PHE A 119 -6.44 6.61 -6.08
C PHE A 119 -6.97 6.02 -7.40
N TYR A 120 -7.07 4.69 -7.50
CA TYR A 120 -7.61 4.05 -8.71
C TYR A 120 -9.07 4.45 -8.96
N GLN A 121 -9.88 4.57 -7.90
CA GLN A 121 -11.25 5.06 -8.01
C GLN A 121 -11.30 6.49 -8.52
N GLN A 122 -10.44 7.37 -8.02
CA GLN A 122 -10.34 8.75 -8.49
C GLN A 122 -9.97 8.82 -9.98
N VAL A 123 -9.06 7.96 -10.45
CA VAL A 123 -8.73 7.88 -11.89
C VAL A 123 -9.93 7.42 -12.70
N ALA A 124 -10.62 6.37 -12.25
CA ALA A 124 -11.79 5.81 -12.95
C ALA A 124 -12.97 6.80 -13.06
N ASP A 125 -13.12 7.67 -12.05
CA ASP A 125 -14.19 8.67 -12.00
C ASP A 125 -13.91 9.87 -12.91
N ASN A 126 -12.63 10.23 -13.10
CA ASN A 126 -12.24 11.47 -13.78
C ASN A 126 -11.73 11.28 -15.23
N THR A 127 -11.33 10.07 -15.61
CA THR A 127 -10.84 9.80 -16.98
C THR A 127 -11.97 9.82 -18.01
N ALA A 128 -11.69 10.37 -19.19
CA ALA A 128 -12.57 10.28 -20.36
C ALA A 128 -12.28 9.04 -21.22
N ASN A 129 -11.25 8.26 -20.89
CA ASN A 129 -10.80 7.11 -21.66
C ASN A 129 -11.38 5.80 -21.09
N ASP A 130 -12.24 5.14 -21.87
CA ASP A 130 -12.93 3.90 -21.46
C ASP A 130 -11.97 2.77 -21.07
N GLU A 131 -10.80 2.68 -21.72
CA GLU A 131 -9.82 1.63 -21.40
C GLU A 131 -9.10 1.94 -20.08
N VAL A 132 -8.71 3.20 -19.84
CA VAL A 132 -8.14 3.60 -18.55
C VAL A 132 -9.15 3.36 -17.43
N LYS A 133 -10.41 3.73 -17.65
CA LYS A 133 -11.49 3.51 -16.69
C LYS A 133 -11.66 2.04 -16.35
N LYS A 134 -11.66 1.17 -17.36
CA LYS A 134 -11.78 -0.27 -17.17
C LYS A 134 -10.64 -0.82 -16.31
N ILE A 135 -9.38 -0.52 -16.67
CA ILE A 135 -8.21 -1.02 -15.94
C ILE A 135 -8.21 -0.47 -14.50
N ALA A 136 -8.52 0.82 -14.31
CA ALA A 136 -8.59 1.42 -12.98
C ALA A 136 -9.65 0.75 -12.10
N LEU A 137 -10.82 0.40 -12.65
CA LEU A 137 -11.86 -0.32 -11.89
C LEU A 137 -11.47 -1.76 -11.54
N GLU A 138 -10.68 -2.44 -12.39
CA GLU A 138 -10.09 -3.75 -12.05
C GLU A 138 -9.18 -3.61 -10.82
N MET A 139 -8.31 -2.59 -10.79
CA MET A 139 -7.44 -2.32 -9.63
C MET A 139 -8.25 -1.96 -8.38
N VAL A 140 -9.32 -1.16 -8.51
CA VAL A 140 -10.22 -0.85 -7.36
C VAL A 140 -10.81 -2.10 -6.74
N GLU A 141 -11.24 -3.06 -7.58
CA GLU A 141 -11.79 -4.31 -7.10
C GLU A 141 -10.73 -5.10 -6.33
N GLU A 142 -9.53 -5.28 -6.89
CA GLU A 142 -8.40 -5.98 -6.28
C GLU A 142 -7.99 -5.38 -4.94
N GLU A 143 -7.80 -4.07 -4.86
CA GLU A 143 -7.47 -3.40 -3.59
C GLU A 143 -8.62 -3.49 -2.58
N GLY A 144 -9.88 -3.52 -3.05
CA GLY A 144 -11.03 -3.80 -2.21
C GLY A 144 -10.95 -5.17 -1.52
N TRP A 145 -10.48 -6.20 -2.23
CA TRP A 145 -10.24 -7.51 -1.64
C TRP A 145 -9.13 -7.49 -0.57
N HIS A 146 -8.06 -6.72 -0.79
CA HIS A 146 -6.98 -6.55 0.20
C HIS A 146 -7.48 -5.88 1.48
N VAL A 147 -8.22 -4.77 1.36
CA VAL A 147 -8.81 -4.07 2.50
C VAL A 147 -9.68 -5.04 3.31
N GLU A 148 -10.52 -5.82 2.65
CA GLU A 148 -11.48 -6.70 3.31
C GLU A 148 -10.75 -7.82 4.05
N MET A 149 -9.76 -8.44 3.39
CA MET A 149 -8.91 -9.45 4.00
C MET A 149 -8.14 -8.90 5.22
N LEU A 150 -7.60 -7.68 5.15
CA LEU A 150 -6.93 -7.05 6.28
C LEU A 150 -7.89 -6.76 7.44
N ARG A 151 -9.14 -6.36 7.16
CA ARG A 151 -10.16 -6.16 8.21
C ARG A 151 -10.52 -7.46 8.92
N GLU A 152 -10.62 -8.56 8.17
CA GLU A 152 -10.85 -9.89 8.75
C GLU A 152 -9.68 -10.28 9.67
N TRP A 153 -8.45 -10.13 9.20
CA TRP A 153 -7.27 -10.44 10.01
C TRP A 153 -7.18 -9.55 11.26
N GLN A 154 -7.46 -8.26 11.13
CA GLN A 154 -7.49 -7.33 12.27
C GLN A 154 -8.52 -7.76 13.34
N THR A 155 -9.63 -8.36 12.92
CA THR A 155 -10.64 -8.91 13.84
C THR A 155 -10.10 -10.12 14.58
N SER A 156 -9.47 -11.06 13.87
CA SER A 156 -8.87 -12.25 14.49
C SER A 156 -7.77 -11.92 15.50
N LEU A 157 -6.98 -10.86 15.27
CA LEU A 157 -5.96 -10.41 16.22
C LEU A 157 -6.54 -9.92 17.55
N LYS A 158 -7.75 -9.35 17.55
CA LYS A 158 -8.43 -8.90 18.78
C LYS A 158 -8.97 -10.05 19.62
N GLU A 159 -9.07 -11.24 19.04
CA GLU A 159 -9.54 -12.46 19.71
C GLU A 159 -8.39 -13.26 20.34
N GLU A 160 -7.12 -12.94 20.03
CA GLU A 160 -5.96 -13.56 20.68
C GLU A 160 -5.90 -13.16 22.16
N PRO A 161 -5.86 -14.12 23.12
CA PRO A 161 -5.69 -13.80 24.52
C PRO A 161 -4.33 -13.13 24.75
N PRO A 162 -4.22 -12.20 25.72
CA PRO A 162 -2.93 -11.60 26.06
C PRO A 162 -1.91 -12.67 26.41
N LEU A 163 -0.65 -12.44 26.04
CA LEU A 163 0.45 -13.27 26.52
C LEU A 163 0.46 -13.22 28.05
N ASP A 164 0.29 -14.38 28.69
CA ASP A 164 0.46 -14.50 30.13
C ASP A 164 1.92 -14.15 30.45
N ASP A 165 2.13 -13.21 31.36
CA ASP A 165 3.44 -12.89 31.89
C ASP A 165 3.94 -14.11 32.68
N LEU A 166 4.74 -14.94 32.01
CA LEU A 166 5.34 -16.14 32.59
C LEU A 166 6.59 -15.83 33.42
N ASP A 167 6.99 -14.56 33.57
CA ASP A 167 8.12 -14.21 34.43
C ASP A 167 7.65 -14.22 35.89
N PRO A 168 8.07 -15.20 36.71
CA PRO A 168 7.77 -15.16 38.12
C PRO A 168 8.40 -13.89 38.72
N PRO A 169 7.71 -13.19 39.64
CA PRO A 169 8.28 -12.02 40.29
C PRO A 169 9.62 -12.39 40.91
N ASN A 170 10.67 -11.66 40.54
CA ASN A 170 12.00 -11.83 41.10
C ASN A 170 11.92 -11.55 42.60
N MET A 171 11.87 -12.62 43.41
CA MET A 171 11.85 -12.52 44.87
C MET A 171 13.28 -12.26 45.32
N PRO A 172 13.61 -11.09 45.91
CA PRO A 172 14.93 -10.88 46.48
C PRO A 172 15.15 -11.85 47.66
N GLU A 173 16.34 -12.48 47.71
CA GLU A 173 16.82 -13.25 48.86
C GLU A 173 16.94 -12.41 50.14
#